data_AF-A0A258RZA4-F1
#
_entry.id   AF-A0A258RZA4-F1
#
_cell.length_a   1.000
_cell.length_b   1.000
_cell.length_c   1.000
_cell.angle_alpha   90.00
_cell.angle_beta   90.00
_cell.angle_gamma   90.00
#
_symmetry.space_group_name_H-M   'P 1'
#
loop_
_entity.id
_entity.type
_entity.pdbx_description
1 polymer ?
#
loop_
_entity_poly.entity_id
_entity_poly.type
_entity_poly.pdbx_seq_one_letter_code
_entity_poly.pdbx_strand_id
1 'polypeptide(L)'
;MNSANLIGLFGALGPAVAAVGVAGMIGWVLTTWMRIRHGYPLDGSWGQAIYPKTDQESIERIKLLSQENAQLRAELGSIKDRLANVERIVTDGAHSLDREIEQLRARTN
;
A
#
# COMPACT_ATOMS: atom_id res chain seq x y z
N MET A 1 37.02 -42.77 30.91
CA MET A 1 37.92 -42.01 30.00
C MET A 1 38.76 -41.08 30.84
N ASN A 2 40.09 -41.20 30.79
CA ASN A 2 41.00 -40.34 31.55
C ASN A 2 40.99 -38.92 30.95
N SER A 3 41.15 -37.90 31.80
CA SER A 3 41.16 -36.47 31.43
C SER A 3 42.15 -36.14 30.31
N ALA A 4 43.28 -36.86 30.22
CA ALA A 4 44.26 -36.73 29.14
C ALA A 4 43.72 -37.08 27.74
N ASN A 5 42.83 -38.08 27.64
CA ASN A 5 42.24 -38.49 26.36
C ASN A 5 41.18 -37.49 25.89
N LEU A 6 40.48 -36.83 26.82
CA LEU A 6 39.54 -35.76 26.49
C LEU A 6 40.26 -34.54 25.91
N ILE A 7 41.37 -34.13 26.52
CA ILE A 7 42.17 -32.99 26.04
C ILE A 7 42.72 -33.26 24.62
N GLY A 8 43.24 -34.47 24.36
CA GLY A 8 43.68 -34.87 23.03
C GLY A 8 42.55 -34.87 21.99
N LEU A 9 41.35 -35.32 22.38
CA LEU A 9 40.16 -35.32 21.52
C LEU A 9 39.71 -33.90 21.17
N PHE A 10 39.68 -32.98 22.15
CA PHE A 10 39.34 -31.58 21.91
C PHE A 10 40.38 -30.88 21.02
N GLY A 11 41.67 -31.17 21.20
CA GLY A 11 42.71 -30.65 20.32
C GLY A 11 42.60 -31.13 18.87
N ALA A 12 42.24 -32.41 18.68
CA ALA A 12 42.11 -33.00 17.34
C ALA A 12 40.81 -32.62 16.62
N LEU A 13 39.67 -32.57 17.34
CA LEU A 13 38.35 -32.32 16.75
C LEU A 13 37.93 -30.84 16.81
N GLY A 14 38.48 -30.06 17.74
CA GLY A 14 38.13 -28.64 17.93
C GLY A 14 38.24 -27.80 16.64
N PRO A 15 39.34 -27.86 15.88
CA PRO A 15 39.49 -27.11 14.63
C PRO A 15 38.47 -27.53 13.56
N ALA A 16 38.17 -28.82 13.45
CA ALA A 16 37.19 -29.32 12.49
C ALA A 16 35.77 -28.85 12.81
N VAL A 17 35.39 -28.88 14.09
CA VAL A 17 34.09 -28.38 14.56
C VAL A 17 33.96 -26.87 14.32
N ALA A 18 35.02 -26.11 14.59
CA ALA A 18 35.03 -24.67 14.33
C ALA A 18 34.87 -24.35 12.83
N ALA A 19 35.58 -25.07 11.96
CA ALA A 19 35.50 -24.89 10.51
C ALA A 19 34.09 -25.15 9.97
N VAL A 20 33.45 -26.24 10.42
CA VAL A 20 32.08 -26.58 10.04
C VAL A 20 31.08 -25.53 10.55
N GLY A 21 31.25 -25.05 11.79
CA GLY A 21 30.41 -23.99 12.35
C GLY A 21 30.47 -22.68 11.55
N VAL A 22 31.67 -22.26 11.18
CA VAL A 22 31.88 -21.05 10.35
C VAL A 22 31.29 -21.24 8.95
N ALA A 23 31.53 -22.38 8.31
CA ALA A 23 30.97 -22.69 7.00
C ALA A 23 29.42 -22.70 7.01
N GLY A 24 28.83 -23.23 8.08
CA GLY A 24 27.37 -23.20 8.28
C GLY A 24 26.81 -21.78 8.41
N MET A 25 27.49 -20.91 9.19
CA MET A 25 27.09 -19.50 9.30
C MET A 25 27.17 -18.76 7.96
N ILE A 26 28.27 -18.95 7.22
CA ILE A 26 28.44 -18.34 5.90
C ILE A 26 27.35 -18.84 4.94
N GLY A 27 27.06 -20.14 4.92
CA GLY A 27 25.99 -20.72 4.11
C GLY A 27 24.61 -20.11 4.43
N TRP A 28 24.29 -19.92 5.71
CA TRP A 28 23.02 -19.30 6.12
C TRP A 28 22.92 -17.82 5.70
N VAL A 29 24.00 -17.05 5.85
CA VAL A 29 24.03 -15.64 5.43
C VAL A 29 23.91 -15.54 3.91
N LEU A 30 24.63 -16.37 3.15
CA LEU A 30 24.57 -16.38 1.69
C LEU A 30 23.16 -16.74 1.18
N THR A 31 22.54 -17.77 1.75
CA THR A 31 21.16 -18.16 1.37
C THR A 31 20.15 -17.06 1.69
N THR A 32 20.27 -16.42 2.85
CA THR A 32 19.41 -15.28 3.22
C THR A 32 19.64 -14.07 2.30
N TRP A 33 20.90 -13.77 1.97
CA TRP A 33 21.25 -12.70 1.02
C TRP A 33 20.69 -12.96 -0.38
N MET A 34 20.79 -14.21 -0.86
CA MET A 34 20.19 -14.62 -2.14
C MET A 34 18.66 -14.51 -2.12
N ARG A 35 17.98 -14.95 -1.05
CA ARG A 35 16.52 -14.81 -0.90
C ARG A 35 16.09 -13.34 -0.96
N ILE A 36 16.81 -12.45 -0.27
CA ILE A 36 16.55 -11.00 -0.29
C ILE A 36 16.72 -10.43 -1.70
N ARG A 37 17.84 -10.74 -2.37
CA ARG A 37 18.13 -10.25 -3.72
C ARG A 37 17.12 -10.71 -4.77
N HIS A 38 16.60 -11.92 -4.64
CA HIS A 38 15.66 -12.52 -5.60
C HIS A 38 14.19 -12.34 -5.20
N GLY A 39 13.89 -11.59 -4.13
CA GLY A 39 12.51 -11.26 -3.75
C GLY A 39 11.72 -12.44 -3.18
N TYR A 40 12.38 -13.50 -2.72
CA TYR A 40 11.70 -14.59 -2.04
C TYR A 40 11.17 -14.09 -0.69
N PRO A 41 9.96 -14.53 -0.28
CA PRO A 41 9.40 -14.15 1.00
C PRO A 41 10.35 -14.62 2.10
N LEU A 42 10.74 -13.71 2.99
CA LEU A 42 11.42 -14.06 4.23
C LEU A 42 10.35 -14.50 5.22
N ASP A 43 10.58 -15.63 5.87
CA ASP A 43 9.68 -16.12 6.92
C ASP A 43 9.85 -15.20 8.14
N GLY A 44 8.88 -14.32 8.37
CA GLY A 44 8.81 -13.56 9.62
C GLY A 44 8.62 -14.51 10.80
N SER A 45 8.92 -14.03 12.02
CA SER A 45 8.86 -14.81 13.27
C SER A 45 7.49 -15.43 13.59
N TRP A 46 6.45 -15.14 12.80
CA TRP A 46 5.08 -15.62 12.92
C TRP A 46 4.45 -16.00 11.57
N GLY A 47 5.23 -16.54 10.62
CA GLY A 47 4.70 -17.05 9.34
C GLY A 47 4.19 -15.99 8.37
N GLN A 48 4.46 -14.71 8.63
CA GLN A 48 4.19 -13.65 7.67
C GLN A 48 5.32 -13.59 6.65
N ALA A 49 4.99 -13.84 5.39
CA ALA A 49 5.87 -13.64 4.25
C ALA A 49 6.23 -12.15 4.14
N ILE A 50 7.42 -11.78 4.61
CA ILE A 50 7.96 -10.42 4.43
C ILE A 50 8.62 -10.40 3.06
N TYR A 51 7.94 -9.80 2.09
CA TYR A 51 8.53 -9.50 0.78
C TYR A 51 9.43 -8.28 0.92
N PRO A 52 10.71 -8.33 0.53
CA PRO A 52 11.53 -7.14 0.40
C PRO A 52 10.98 -6.30 -0.75
N LYS A 53 10.11 -5.33 -0.42
CA LYS A 53 9.50 -4.45 -1.42
C LYS A 53 10.54 -3.46 -1.91
N THR A 54 10.88 -3.55 -3.19
CA THR A 54 11.52 -2.45 -3.92
C THR A 54 10.47 -1.37 -4.14
N ASP A 55 10.33 -0.51 -3.14
CA ASP A 55 9.17 0.37 -2.96
C ASP A 55 9.05 1.52 -3.99
N GLN A 56 10.00 1.65 -4.91
CA GLN A 56 10.05 2.77 -5.85
C GLN A 56 8.86 2.75 -6.84
N GLU A 57 8.56 1.59 -7.42
CA GLU A 57 7.48 1.45 -8.40
C GLU A 57 6.10 1.53 -7.73
N SER A 58 5.95 0.98 -6.52
CA SER A 58 4.73 1.11 -5.73
C SER A 58 4.47 2.55 -5.31
N ILE A 59 5.50 3.29 -4.89
CA ILE A 59 5.40 4.71 -4.52
C ILE A 59 5.01 5.56 -5.74
N GLU A 60 5.61 5.31 -6.91
CA GLU A 60 5.27 6.02 -8.14
C GLU A 60 3.82 5.76 -8.57
N ARG A 61 3.35 4.51 -8.51
CA ARG A 61 1.94 4.17 -8.77
C ARG A 61 0.99 4.83 -7.77
N ILE A 62 1.33 4.85 -6.49
CA ILE A 62 0.53 5.54 -5.45
C ILE A 62 0.45 7.05 -5.75
N LYS A 63 1.55 7.66 -6.19
CA LYS A 63 1.58 9.07 -6.58
C LYS A 63 0.68 9.34 -7.78
N LEU A 64 0.73 8.51 -8.82
CA LEU A 64 -0.13 8.63 -10.00
C LEU A 64 -1.62 8.46 -9.62
N LEU A 65 -1.96 7.43 -8.84
CA LEU A 65 -3.33 7.21 -8.37
C LEU A 65 -3.84 8.35 -7.48
N SER A 66 -2.98 8.95 -6.65
CA SER A 66 -3.36 10.10 -5.84
C SER A 66 -3.63 11.34 -6.69
N GLN A 67 -2.92 11.50 -7.81
CA GLN A 67 -3.16 12.59 -8.76
C GLN A 67 -4.49 12.39 -9.50
N GLU A 68 -4.78 11.17 -9.98
CA GLU A 68 -6.06 10.82 -10.61
C GLU A 68 -7.24 11.06 -9.66
N ASN A 69 -7.11 10.66 -8.39
CA ASN A 69 -8.14 10.92 -7.38
C ASN A 69 -8.37 12.40 -7.13
N ALA A 70 -7.33 13.23 -7.15
CA ALA A 70 -7.46 14.67 -7.00
C ALA A 70 -8.19 15.29 -8.21
N GLN A 71 -7.86 14.85 -9.43
CA GLN A 71 -8.55 15.29 -10.65
C GLN A 71 -10.02 14.89 -10.65
N LEU A 72 -10.34 13.62 -10.36
CA LEU A 72 -11.72 13.15 -10.30
C LEU A 72 -12.56 13.92 -9.29
N ARG A 73 -11.98 14.29 -8.13
CA ARG A 73 -12.67 15.11 -7.13
C ARG A 73 -12.95 16.53 -7.64
N ALA A 74 -12.03 17.12 -8.41
CA ALA A 74 -12.24 18.41 -9.04
C ALA A 74 -13.34 18.36 -10.12
N GLU A 75 -13.33 17.33 -10.96
CA GLU A 75 -14.35 17.10 -11.98
C GLU A 75 -15.74 16.90 -11.35
N LEU A 76 -15.82 16.05 -10.32
CA LEU A 76 -17.06 15.86 -9.54
C LEU A 76 -17.55 17.15 -8.88
N GLY A 77 -16.65 18.00 -8.39
CA GLY A 77 -16.99 19.33 -7.87
C GLY A 77 -17.66 20.20 -8.92
N SER A 78 -17.08 20.29 -10.12
CA SER A 78 -17.65 21.07 -11.22
C SER A 78 -19.03 20.58 -11.68
N ILE A 79 -19.25 19.27 -11.66
CA ILE A 79 -20.55 18.67 -11.98
C ILE A 79 -21.57 19.03 -10.91
N LYS A 80 -21.17 18.96 -9.62
CA LYS A 80 -22.04 19.34 -8.50
C LYS A 80 -22.48 20.80 -8.58
N ASP A 81 -21.59 21.72 -8.92
CA ASP A 81 -21.93 23.15 -9.07
C ASP A 81 -22.94 23.37 -10.21
N ARG A 82 -22.78 22.65 -11.32
CA ARG A 82 -23.74 22.68 -12.42
C ARG A 82 -25.10 22.10 -12.03
N LEU A 83 -25.10 21.00 -11.28
CA LEU A 83 -26.33 20.40 -10.77
C LEU A 83 -27.06 21.34 -9.82
N ALA A 84 -26.35 22.04 -8.93
CA ALA A 84 -26.95 23.05 -8.06
C ALA A 84 -27.57 24.22 -8.85
N ASN A 85 -26.91 24.67 -9.92
CA ASN A 85 -27.49 25.67 -10.81
C ASN A 85 -28.76 25.17 -11.52
N VAL A 86 -28.76 23.92 -11.98
CA VAL A 86 -29.95 23.30 -12.60
C VAL A 86 -31.08 23.17 -11.58
N GLU A 87 -30.79 22.70 -10.37
CA GLU A 87 -31.75 22.60 -9.27
C GLU A 87 -32.39 23.97 -8.99
N ARG A 88 -31.58 25.02 -8.94
CA ARG A 88 -32.08 26.39 -8.73
C ARG A 88 -33.01 26.84 -9.86
N ILE A 89 -32.64 26.60 -11.12
CA ILE A 89 -33.47 26.99 -12.28
C ILE A 89 -34.82 26.26 -12.24
N VAL A 90 -34.80 24.94 -11.99
CA VAL A 90 -36.02 24.13 -11.99
C VAL A 90 -36.93 24.53 -10.83
N THR A 91 -36.39 24.74 -9.64
CA THR A 91 -37.18 25.11 -8.45
C THR A 91 -37.67 26.56 -8.50
N ASP A 92 -36.77 27.53 -8.72
CA ASP A 92 -37.15 28.95 -8.71
C ASP A 92 -38.07 29.29 -9.90
N GLY A 93 -37.79 28.74 -11.08
CA GLY A 93 -38.53 29.00 -12.31
C GLY A 93 -39.97 28.50 -12.27
N ALA A 94 -40.21 27.31 -11.69
CA ALA A 94 -41.55 26.78 -11.52
C ALA A 94 -42.41 27.67 -10.60
N HIS A 95 -41.86 28.06 -9.45
CA HIS A 95 -42.57 28.91 -8.51
C HIS A 95 -42.80 30.34 -9.04
N SER A 96 -41.90 30.88 -9.86
CA SER A 96 -42.14 32.18 -10.50
C SER A 96 -43.26 32.12 -11.54
N LEU A 97 -43.30 31.06 -12.35
CA LEU A 97 -44.32 30.90 -13.38
C LEU A 97 -45.71 30.73 -12.78
N ASP A 98 -45.85 29.91 -11.73
CA ASP A 98 -47.14 29.72 -11.03
C ASP A 98 -47.68 31.04 -10.46
N ARG A 99 -46.81 31.86 -9.86
CA ARG A 99 -47.19 33.19 -9.35
C ARG A 99 -47.61 34.14 -10.48
N GLU A 100 -46.91 34.12 -11.60
CA GLU A 100 -47.21 34.97 -12.76
C GLU A 100 -48.54 34.57 -13.41
N ILE A 101 -48.82 33.27 -13.50
CA ILE A 101 -50.12 32.73 -13.96
C ILE A 101 -51.26 33.20 -13.05
N GLU A 102 -51.09 33.11 -11.72
CA GLU A 102 -52.14 33.51 -10.77
C GLU A 102 -52.43 35.03 -10.85
N GLN A 103 -51.40 35.86 -11.03
CA GLN A 103 -51.58 37.30 -11.26
C GLN A 103 -52.36 37.60 -12.54
N LEU A 104 -52.10 36.88 -13.63
CA LEU A 104 -52.84 37.04 -14.88
C LEU A 104 -54.31 36.60 -14.73
N ARG A 105 -54.58 35.54 -13.97
CA ARG A 105 -55.95 35.09 -13.65
C ARG A 105 -56.70 36.12 -12.81
N ALA A 106 -56.06 36.66 -11.77
CA ALA A 106 -56.67 37.67 -10.89
C ALA A 106 -56.96 39.00 -11.60
N ARG A 107 -56.19 39.35 -12.66
CA ARG A 107 -56.41 40.57 -13.45
C ARG A 107 -57.52 40.44 -14.49
N THR A 108 -57.80 39.22 -14.96
CA THR A 108 -58.76 38.95 -16.04
C THR A 108 -60.19 38.74 -15.52
N ASN A 109 -60.34 38.38 -14.25
CA ASN A 109 -61.63 38.34 -13.53
C ASN A 109 -61.92 39.68 -12.84
#